data_AF-A0A6P1HEW6-F1
#
_entry.id   AF-A0A6P1HEW6-F1
#
_cell.length_a   1.000
_cell.length_b   1.000
_cell.length_c   1.000
_cell.angle_alpha   90.00
_cell.angle_beta   90.00
_cell.angle_gamma   90.00
#
_symmetry.space_group_name_H-M   'P 1'
#
loop_
_entity.id
_entity.type
_entity.pdbx_description
1 polymer ?
#
loop_
_entity_poly.entity_id
_entity_poly.type
_entity_poly.pdbx_seq_one_letter_code
_entity_poly.pdbx_strand_id
1 'polypeptide(L)'
;MNRKSLIIVSSIIIMIGFFIINSSLKYLYNPFTYPDGLISEYDDYSYRTFKKPIVLIIRKFDLTEDETTLYSVKDIDTVKNILEQFDNAEKLSSVDHYPFESREEAGARYDVSVLQRDKGHLIPFSFFENSHMFDLSPTLYYKLDENFKEDLLNIASKKNKVEVETLNELFN
;
A
#
# COMPACT_ATOMS: atom_id res chain seq x y z
N MET A 1 -38.69 29.14 13.03
CA MET A 1 -37.47 29.23 12.21
C MET A 1 -37.88 29.34 10.74
N ASN A 2 -37.45 30.39 10.04
CA ASN A 2 -37.93 30.66 8.68
C ASN A 2 -37.33 29.66 7.68
N ARG A 3 -38.04 29.30 6.61
CA ARG A 3 -37.56 28.33 5.59
C ARG A 3 -36.15 28.66 5.08
N LYS A 4 -35.81 29.95 4.93
CA LYS A 4 -34.48 30.41 4.55
C LYS A 4 -33.41 30.06 5.59
N SER A 5 -33.71 30.25 6.88
CA SER A 5 -32.82 29.88 7.98
C SER A 5 -32.62 28.37 8.10
N LEU A 6 -33.66 27.57 7.81
CA LEU A 6 -33.56 26.10 7.78
C LEU A 6 -32.62 25.63 6.67
N ILE A 7 -32.74 26.18 5.46
CA ILE A 7 -31.87 25.82 4.32
C ILE A 7 -30.41 26.16 4.62
N ILE A 8 -30.14 27.36 5.15
CA ILE A 8 -28.78 27.81 5.49
C ILE A 8 -28.14 26.88 6.54
N VAL A 9 -28.90 26.56 7.60
CA VAL A 9 -28.42 25.64 8.65
C VAL A 9 -28.16 24.24 8.10
N SER A 10 -29.05 23.71 7.25
CA SER A 10 -28.83 22.40 6.60
C SER A 10 -27.60 22.40 5.70
N SER A 11 -27.35 23.45 4.91
CA SER A 11 -26.15 23.55 4.08
C SER A 11 -24.85 23.59 4.89
N ILE A 12 -24.86 24.29 6.04
CA ILE A 12 -23.70 24.34 6.94
C ILE A 12 -23.44 22.97 7.58
N ILE A 13 -24.50 22.27 8.01
CA ILE A 13 -24.38 20.91 8.57
C ILE A 13 -23.84 19.93 7.54
N ILE A 14 -24.26 20.02 6.27
CA ILE A 14 -23.75 19.18 5.19
C ILE A 14 -22.27 19.49 4.91
N MET A 15 -21.88 20.78 4.86
CA MET A 15 -20.46 21.16 4.69
C MET A 15 -19.59 20.65 5.83
N ILE A 16 -20.04 20.80 7.08
CA ILE A 16 -19.32 20.30 8.25
C ILE A 16 -19.28 18.77 8.23
N GLY A 17 -20.37 18.10 7.88
CA GLY A 17 -20.43 16.65 7.73
C GLY A 17 -19.45 16.13 6.67
N PHE A 18 -19.42 16.78 5.50
CA PHE A 18 -18.46 16.47 4.43
C PHE A 18 -17.02 16.71 4.88
N PHE A 19 -16.75 17.81 5.57
CA PHE A 19 -15.42 18.12 6.11
C PHE A 19 -14.98 17.13 7.18
N ILE A 20 -15.88 16.73 8.09
CA ILE A 20 -15.59 15.72 9.12
C ILE A 20 -15.35 14.37 8.46
N ILE A 21 -16.18 13.94 7.50
CA ILE A 21 -16.00 12.66 6.80
C ILE A 21 -14.65 12.65 6.07
N ASN A 22 -14.32 13.68 5.28
CA ASN A 22 -13.00 13.77 4.61
C ASN A 22 -11.84 13.84 5.61
N SER A 23 -12.00 14.57 6.72
CA SER A 23 -10.95 14.67 7.75
C SER A 23 -10.80 13.37 8.54
N SER A 24 -11.86 12.58 8.69
CA SER A 24 -11.83 11.26 9.33
C SER A 24 -11.23 10.18 8.41
N LEU A 25 -11.35 10.38 7.10
CA LEU A 25 -10.75 9.56 6.06
C LEU A 25 -9.24 9.81 5.89
N LYS A 26 -8.64 10.78 6.60
CA LYS A 26 -7.17 10.99 6.65
C LYS A 26 -6.36 9.75 7.01
N TYR A 27 -7.01 8.69 7.50
CA TYR A 27 -6.38 7.43 7.91
C TYR A 27 -6.90 6.21 7.14
N LEU A 28 -7.89 6.40 6.26
CA LEU A 28 -8.33 5.37 5.31
C LEU A 28 -7.65 5.68 3.99
N TYR A 29 -6.55 4.95 3.73
CA TYR A 29 -5.84 5.01 2.45
C TYR A 29 -6.85 4.83 1.31
N ASN A 30 -7.11 5.91 0.58
CA ASN A 30 -7.85 5.81 -0.65
C ASN A 30 -6.83 5.71 -1.78
N PRO A 31 -6.60 4.49 -2.33
CA PRO A 31 -5.65 4.30 -3.41
C PRO A 31 -5.91 5.26 -4.55
N PHE A 32 -7.16 5.64 -4.86
CA PHE A 32 -7.48 6.55 -5.96
C PHE A 32 -7.11 8.03 -5.76
N THR A 33 -6.56 8.40 -4.60
CA THR A 33 -6.24 9.80 -4.26
C THR A 33 -4.75 10.03 -3.98
N TYR A 34 -3.90 9.05 -4.27
CA TYR A 34 -2.47 9.23 -4.03
C TYR A 34 -1.91 10.36 -4.89
N PRO A 35 -1.15 11.26 -4.27
CA PRO A 35 -0.73 12.49 -4.88
C PRO A 35 0.45 12.29 -5.84
N ASP A 36 0.71 13.30 -6.68
CA ASP A 36 1.81 13.29 -7.65
C ASP A 36 3.16 13.54 -6.97
N GLY A 37 4.25 13.00 -7.51
CA GLY A 37 5.59 13.13 -6.92
C GLY A 37 5.94 12.00 -5.95
N LEU A 38 6.67 12.31 -4.88
CA LEU A 38 7.06 11.34 -3.85
C LEU A 38 5.92 11.13 -2.85
N ILE A 39 5.70 9.90 -2.42
CA ILE A 39 4.66 9.59 -1.40
C ILE A 39 4.92 10.35 -0.10
N SER A 40 6.20 10.49 0.27
CA SER A 40 6.65 11.19 1.47
C SER A 40 6.42 12.70 1.48
N GLU A 41 6.12 13.32 0.35
CA GLU A 41 5.78 14.76 0.28
C GLU A 41 4.38 15.06 0.85
N TYR A 42 3.61 14.01 1.17
CA TYR A 42 2.23 14.13 1.61
C TYR A 42 2.03 13.43 2.94
N ASP A 43 1.94 14.23 4.00
CA ASP A 43 1.87 13.78 5.40
C ASP A 43 0.74 12.78 5.69
N ASP A 44 -0.38 12.87 4.98
CA ASP A 44 -1.52 11.96 5.14
C ASP A 44 -1.25 10.57 4.51
N TYR A 45 -0.19 10.41 3.70
CA TYR A 45 0.22 9.16 3.05
C TYR A 45 1.60 8.67 3.48
N SER A 46 2.41 9.49 4.14
CA SER A 46 3.77 9.13 4.58
C SER A 46 3.77 8.23 5.82
N TYR A 47 4.62 7.20 5.79
CA TYR A 47 4.71 6.17 6.83
C TYR A 47 5.73 6.47 7.92
N ARG A 48 6.39 7.63 7.85
CA ARG A 48 7.37 8.14 8.84
C ARG A 48 6.82 8.21 10.27
N THR A 49 5.50 8.15 10.46
CA THR A 49 4.84 8.24 11.77
C THR A 49 4.47 6.90 12.41
N PHE A 50 4.87 5.77 11.82
CA PHE A 50 4.48 4.44 12.33
C PHE A 50 5.26 4.07 13.61
N LYS A 51 4.54 3.98 14.74
CA LYS A 51 5.13 3.81 16.10
C LYS A 51 5.07 2.38 16.68
N LYS A 52 4.37 1.44 16.05
CA LYS A 52 3.90 0.18 16.65
C LYS A 52 4.17 -1.02 15.73
N PRO A 53 4.20 -2.26 16.25
CA PRO A 53 4.61 -3.43 15.47
C PRO A 53 3.92 -3.48 14.11
N ILE A 54 4.76 -3.56 13.09
CA ILE A 54 4.40 -3.53 11.70
C ILE A 54 4.73 -4.92 11.16
N VAL A 55 3.74 -5.60 10.59
CA VAL A 55 3.94 -6.88 9.92
C VAL A 55 3.94 -6.62 8.43
N LEU A 56 5.02 -6.97 7.75
CA LEU A 56 5.06 -7.00 6.30
C LEU A 56 4.64 -8.39 5.84
N ILE A 57 3.60 -8.45 5.01
CA ILE A 57 3.13 -9.66 4.37
C ILE A 57 3.44 -9.58 2.88
N ILE A 58 4.01 -10.63 2.31
CA ILE A 58 4.22 -10.77 0.87
C ILE A 58 3.55 -12.07 0.41
N ARG A 59 2.68 -11.98 -0.60
CA ARG A 59 2.06 -13.12 -1.29
C ARG A 59 2.64 -13.24 -2.69
N LYS A 60 3.05 -14.44 -3.06
CA LYS A 60 3.49 -14.75 -4.42
C LYS A 60 2.36 -15.42 -5.19
N PHE A 61 2.06 -14.88 -6.35
CA PHE A 61 1.15 -15.46 -7.34
C PHE A 61 1.96 -15.84 -8.57
N ASP A 62 2.02 -17.13 -8.86
CA ASP A 62 2.64 -17.62 -10.09
C ASP A 62 1.77 -17.29 -11.31
N LEU A 63 2.21 -17.71 -12.50
CA LEU A 63 1.53 -17.41 -13.77
C LEU A 63 0.07 -17.90 -13.82
N THR A 64 -0.32 -18.85 -12.96
CA THR A 64 -1.67 -19.40 -12.89
C THR A 64 -2.67 -18.63 -12.01
N GLU A 65 -2.24 -17.52 -11.36
CA GLU A 65 -3.00 -16.82 -10.30
C GLU A 65 -3.20 -17.60 -9.01
N ASP A 66 -2.63 -18.79 -8.90
CA ASP A 66 -2.65 -19.53 -7.65
C ASP A 66 -1.68 -18.90 -6.65
N GLU A 67 -2.20 -18.51 -5.49
CA GLU A 67 -1.38 -18.10 -4.35
C GLU A 67 -0.48 -19.27 -3.96
N THR A 68 0.82 -19.10 -4.16
CA THR A 68 1.77 -20.20 -4.00
C THR A 68 2.45 -20.14 -2.63
N THR A 69 2.69 -18.95 -2.10
CA THR A 69 3.34 -18.78 -0.79
C THR A 69 3.05 -17.42 -0.15
N LEU A 70 2.90 -17.45 1.18
CA LEU A 70 2.79 -16.30 2.07
C LEU A 70 4.09 -16.15 2.90
N TYR A 71 4.61 -14.93 2.97
CA TYR A 71 5.77 -14.57 3.78
C TYR A 71 5.40 -13.46 4.75
N SER A 72 5.89 -13.54 5.99
CA SER A 72 5.63 -12.53 7.02
C SER A 72 6.93 -12.11 7.70
N VAL A 73 7.18 -10.80 7.77
CA VAL A 73 8.30 -10.21 8.51
C VAL A 73 7.76 -9.34 9.64
N LYS A 74 8.20 -9.63 10.87
CA LYS A 74 7.89 -8.87 12.09
C LYS A 74 9.06 -7.97 12.55
N ASP A 75 10.21 -8.05 11.88
CA ASP A 75 11.41 -7.29 12.22
C ASP A 75 11.21 -5.79 11.92
N ILE A 76 11.32 -4.95 12.95
CA ILE A 76 10.93 -3.54 12.84
C ILE A 76 11.86 -2.76 11.91
N ASP A 77 13.15 -3.08 11.89
CA ASP A 77 14.14 -2.34 11.12
C ASP A 77 14.01 -2.68 9.62
N THR A 78 13.81 -3.95 9.29
CA THR A 78 13.50 -4.40 7.93
C THR A 78 12.24 -3.73 7.41
N VAL A 79 11.16 -3.73 8.19
CA VAL A 79 9.89 -3.13 7.74
C VAL A 79 10.00 -1.61 7.61
N LYS A 80 10.73 -0.93 8.50
CA LYS A 80 10.99 0.51 8.37
C LYS A 80 11.77 0.83 7.11
N ASN A 81 12.82 0.09 6.80
CA ASN A 81 13.61 0.28 5.58
C ASN A 81 12.73 0.13 4.32
N ILE A 82 11.86 -0.88 4.28
CA ILE A 82 10.88 -1.06 3.20
C ILE A 82 9.92 0.12 3.09
N LEU A 83 9.41 0.62 4.21
CA LEU A 83 8.51 1.77 4.24
C LEU A 83 9.19 3.07 3.81
N GLU A 84 10.45 3.27 4.18
CA GLU A 84 11.25 4.43 3.73
C GLU A 84 11.48 4.40 2.21
N GLN A 85 11.77 3.23 1.65
CA GLN A 85 11.90 3.07 0.20
C GLN A 85 10.57 3.30 -0.52
N PHE A 86 9.46 2.79 0.02
CA PHE A 86 8.12 3.06 -0.48
C PHE A 86 7.79 4.57 -0.45
N ASP A 87 8.07 5.25 0.67
CA ASP A 87 7.82 6.68 0.86
C ASP A 87 8.60 7.57 -0.12
N ASN A 88 9.79 7.11 -0.53
CA ASN A 88 10.66 7.82 -1.45
C ASN A 88 10.49 7.37 -2.91
N ALA A 89 9.52 6.51 -3.21
CA ALA A 89 9.23 6.10 -4.57
C ALA A 89 8.58 7.24 -5.36
N GLU A 90 9.07 7.45 -6.58
CA GLU A 90 8.56 8.47 -7.49
C GLU A 90 7.38 7.93 -8.30
N LYS A 91 6.27 8.69 -8.34
CA LYS A 91 5.14 8.36 -9.19
C LYS A 91 5.51 8.43 -10.67
N LEU A 92 5.18 7.39 -11.42
CA LEU A 92 5.36 7.33 -12.87
C LEU A 92 4.13 7.93 -13.58
N SER A 93 4.35 8.57 -14.73
CA SER A 93 3.26 9.17 -15.49
C SER A 93 2.31 8.11 -16.06
N SER A 94 0.99 8.33 -16.05
CA SER A 94 0.01 7.29 -16.38
C SER A 94 -0.01 6.83 -17.86
N VAL A 95 0.77 7.46 -18.74
CA VAL A 95 0.64 7.29 -20.19
C VAL A 95 1.40 6.07 -20.74
N ASP A 96 2.40 5.55 -20.01
CA ASP A 96 3.35 4.57 -20.59
C ASP A 96 3.53 3.24 -19.80
N HIS A 97 2.76 2.95 -18.75
CA HIS A 97 3.29 2.11 -17.66
C HIS A 97 2.54 0.81 -17.36
N TYR A 98 2.29 -0.02 -18.38
CA TYR A 98 2.46 -1.47 -18.17
C TYR A 98 3.40 -1.98 -19.26
N PRO A 99 4.69 -2.20 -18.95
CA PRO A 99 5.71 -2.47 -19.96
C PRO A 99 5.61 -3.87 -20.55
N PHE A 100 4.60 -4.65 -20.17
CA PHE A 100 4.46 -6.05 -20.56
C PHE A 100 3.31 -6.23 -21.52
N GLU A 101 3.58 -6.86 -22.66
CA GLU A 101 2.57 -7.25 -23.64
C GLU A 101 1.85 -8.54 -23.19
N SER A 102 2.45 -9.29 -22.26
CA SER A 102 1.89 -10.53 -21.73
C SER A 102 2.32 -10.81 -20.28
N ARG A 103 1.59 -11.71 -19.62
CA ARG A 103 1.91 -12.15 -18.26
C ARG A 103 3.20 -12.96 -18.17
N GLU A 104 3.49 -13.74 -19.20
CA GLU A 104 4.72 -14.56 -19.29
C GLU A 104 5.96 -13.65 -19.28
N GLU A 105 5.87 -12.48 -19.90
CA GLU A 105 6.91 -11.46 -19.88
C GLU A 105 7.05 -10.80 -18.50
N ALA A 106 5.93 -10.55 -17.82
CA ALA A 106 5.91 -9.91 -16.51
C ALA A 106 6.49 -10.80 -15.39
N GLY A 107 6.33 -12.13 -15.48
CA GLY A 107 6.76 -13.08 -14.47
C GLY A 107 5.77 -13.22 -13.31
N ALA A 108 6.25 -13.72 -12.15
CA ALA A 108 5.40 -13.87 -10.97
C ALA A 108 4.95 -12.50 -10.42
N ARG A 109 3.75 -12.44 -9.86
CA ARG A 109 3.22 -11.27 -9.18
C ARG A 109 3.44 -11.38 -7.68
N TYR A 110 3.87 -10.30 -7.06
CA TYR A 110 4.05 -10.19 -5.63
C TYR A 110 3.09 -9.13 -5.07
N ASP A 111 2.18 -9.54 -4.21
CA ASP A 111 1.31 -8.64 -3.47
C ASP A 111 1.91 -8.40 -2.08
N VAL A 112 2.21 -7.14 -1.79
CA VAL A 112 2.81 -6.70 -0.55
C VAL A 112 1.78 -5.96 0.28
N SER A 113 1.79 -6.23 1.58
CA SER A 113 0.80 -5.73 2.53
C SER A 113 1.48 -5.42 3.84
N VAL A 114 1.59 -4.14 4.17
CA VAL A 114 2.12 -3.70 5.47
C VAL A 114 0.97 -3.48 6.43
N LEU A 115 0.90 -4.25 7.51
CA LEU A 115 -0.19 -4.24 8.48
C LEU A 115 0.22 -3.60 9.80
N GLN A 116 -0.59 -2.64 10.27
CA GLN A 116 -0.49 -2.07 11.61
C GLN A 116 -1.70 -2.48 12.48
N ARG A 117 -1.44 -3.32 13.48
CA ARG A 117 -2.45 -3.97 14.35
C ARG A 117 -3.51 -3.02 14.91
N ASP A 118 -3.09 -1.89 15.48
CA ASP A 118 -3.98 -1.08 16.32
C ASP A 118 -4.86 -0.10 15.53
N LYS A 119 -4.58 0.06 14.23
CA LYS A 119 -5.28 1.04 13.38
C LYS A 119 -5.93 0.42 12.15
N GLY A 120 -5.72 -0.88 11.89
CA GLY A 120 -6.18 -1.52 10.67
C GLY A 120 -5.58 -0.91 9.41
N HIS A 121 -4.44 -0.21 9.54
CA HIS A 121 -3.77 0.38 8.39
C HIS A 121 -3.12 -0.75 7.60
N LEU A 122 -3.50 -0.81 6.32
CA LEU A 122 -2.93 -1.68 5.32
C LEU A 122 -2.34 -0.79 4.24
N ILE A 123 -1.07 -1.05 3.88
CA ILE A 123 -0.44 -0.47 2.70
C ILE A 123 -0.34 -1.59 1.67
N PRO A 124 -1.32 -1.70 0.76
CA PRO A 124 -1.25 -2.68 -0.30
C PRO A 124 -0.50 -2.09 -1.49
N PHE A 125 0.43 -2.86 -2.03
CA PHE A 125 1.02 -2.60 -3.33
C PHE A 125 1.41 -3.91 -3.99
N SER A 126 1.48 -3.92 -5.31
CA SER A 126 1.92 -5.10 -6.06
C SER A 126 3.00 -4.77 -7.06
N PHE A 127 3.79 -5.77 -7.42
CA PHE A 127 4.75 -5.66 -8.50
C PHE A 127 4.92 -7.01 -9.19
N PHE A 128 5.42 -6.96 -10.42
CA PHE A 128 5.79 -8.13 -11.19
C PHE A 128 7.29 -8.37 -11.11
N GLU A 129 7.70 -9.64 -11.14
CA GLU A 129 9.09 -10.08 -11.01
C GLU A 129 10.03 -9.39 -11.98
N ASN A 130 9.60 -9.14 -13.22
CA ASN A 130 10.42 -8.50 -14.24
C ASN A 130 10.18 -6.98 -14.35
N SER A 131 9.38 -6.40 -13.44
CA SER A 131 9.00 -4.99 -13.46
C SER A 131 10.06 -4.10 -12.79
N HIS A 132 10.12 -2.85 -13.24
CA HIS A 132 10.84 -1.73 -12.63
C HIS A 132 9.87 -0.72 -11.96
N MET A 133 8.63 -1.14 -11.77
CA MET A 133 7.56 -0.37 -11.13
C MET A 133 6.70 -1.26 -10.24
N PHE A 134 6.08 -0.64 -9.23
CA PHE A 134 5.02 -1.24 -8.43
C PHE A 134 3.73 -0.42 -8.58
N ASP A 135 2.59 -1.06 -8.36
CA ASP A 135 1.27 -0.46 -8.46
C ASP A 135 0.55 -0.45 -7.10
N LEU A 136 -0.09 0.69 -6.79
CA LEU A 136 -1.00 0.82 -5.64
C LEU A 136 -2.46 0.54 -6.04
N SER A 137 -2.73 0.70 -7.33
CA SER A 137 -4.03 0.49 -7.96
C SER A 137 -3.82 0.34 -9.47
N PRO A 138 -4.84 -0.08 -10.23
CA PRO A 138 -4.76 -0.22 -11.69
C PRO A 138 -4.37 1.04 -12.47
N THR A 139 -4.28 2.21 -11.82
CA THR A 139 -3.95 3.49 -12.47
C THR A 139 -2.82 4.26 -11.78
N LEU A 140 -2.15 3.67 -10.79
CA LEU A 140 -1.15 4.36 -9.97
C LEU A 140 0.12 3.56 -9.86
N TYR A 141 1.11 4.01 -10.61
CA TYR A 141 2.41 3.37 -10.76
C TYR A 141 3.49 4.22 -10.12
N TYR A 142 4.40 3.53 -9.45
CA TYR A 142 5.54 4.13 -8.78
C TYR A 142 6.80 3.37 -9.17
N LYS A 143 7.92 4.07 -9.23
CA LYS A 143 9.21 3.49 -9.53
C LYS A 143 9.59 2.46 -8.46
N LEU A 144 9.96 1.27 -8.91
CA LEU A 144 10.52 0.22 -8.08
C LEU A 144 12.02 0.19 -8.32
N ASP A 145 12.77 0.86 -7.45
CA ASP A 145 14.23 0.84 -7.53
C ASP A 145 14.77 -0.59 -7.30
N GLU A 146 15.90 -0.92 -7.96
CA GLU A 146 16.48 -2.26 -7.89
C GLU A 146 16.77 -2.71 -6.45
N ASN A 147 17.28 -1.81 -5.60
CA ASN A 147 17.52 -2.13 -4.18
C ASN A 147 16.21 -2.46 -3.45
N PHE A 148 15.14 -1.71 -3.74
CA PHE A 148 13.84 -1.93 -3.12
C PHE A 148 13.25 -3.27 -3.55
N LYS A 149 13.34 -3.57 -4.84
CA LYS A 149 12.96 -4.87 -5.41
C LYS A 149 13.75 -6.01 -4.79
N GLU A 150 15.07 -5.86 -4.71
CA GLU A 150 15.96 -6.89 -4.16
C GLU A 150 15.63 -7.16 -2.69
N ASP A 151 15.38 -6.13 -1.87
CA ASP A 151 14.97 -6.28 -0.48
C ASP A 151 13.65 -7.08 -0.36
N LEU A 152 12.65 -6.78 -1.20
CA LEU A 152 11.37 -7.50 -1.22
C LEU A 152 11.54 -8.96 -1.67
N LEU A 153 12.32 -9.22 -2.72
CA LEU A 153 12.58 -10.57 -3.21
C LEU A 153 13.46 -11.38 -2.24
N ASN A 154 14.39 -10.74 -1.54
CA ASN A 154 15.17 -11.35 -0.46
C ASN A 154 14.26 -11.77 0.70
N ILE A 155 13.24 -10.99 1.02
CA ILE A 155 12.22 -11.38 2.01
C ILE A 155 11.40 -12.56 1.49
N ALA A 156 10.96 -12.51 0.24
CA ALA A 156 10.17 -13.59 -0.38
C ALA A 156 10.98 -14.88 -0.63
N SER A 157 12.31 -14.83 -0.68
CA SER A 157 13.16 -16.01 -0.84
C SER A 157 13.61 -16.63 0.48
N LYS A 158 13.55 -15.88 1.59
CA LYS A 158 13.89 -16.40 2.91
C LYS A 158 12.93 -17.53 3.28
N LYS A 159 13.51 -18.68 3.66
CA LYS A 159 12.80 -19.89 4.14
C LYS A 159 12.00 -19.72 5.44
N ASN A 160 11.76 -18.49 5.91
CA ASN A 160 10.74 -18.22 6.93
C ASN A 160 9.35 -18.29 6.26
N LYS A 161 9.06 -19.49 5.72
CA LYS A 161 7.74 -19.90 5.30
C LYS A 161 6.95 -20.09 6.59
N VAL A 162 6.21 -19.07 7.00
CA VAL A 162 5.09 -19.32 7.91
C VAL A 162 4.06 -19.99 7.02
N GLU A 163 4.07 -21.32 6.96
CA GLU A 163 2.88 -22.05 6.53
C GLU A 163 1.72 -21.50 7.34
N VAL A 164 0.62 -21.17 6.66
CA VAL A 164 -0.48 -20.32 7.14
C VAL A 164 -1.09 -20.90 8.43
N GLU A 165 -0.39 -20.71 9.52
CA GLU A 165 -0.91 -20.63 10.87
C GLU A 165 -1.53 -19.23 10.94
N THR A 166 -2.81 -19.23 11.29
CA THR A 166 -3.79 -18.18 11.00
C THR A 166 -3.26 -16.75 11.21
N LEU A 167 -3.79 -15.75 10.48
CA LEU A 167 -3.45 -14.33 10.70
C LEU A 167 -3.41 -13.94 12.19
N ASN A 168 -4.25 -14.57 13.02
CA ASN A 168 -4.28 -14.41 14.48
C ASN A 168 -2.96 -14.78 15.19
N GLU A 169 -2.22 -15.78 14.71
CA GLU A 169 -0.93 -16.24 15.25
C GLU A 169 0.22 -15.31 14.86
N LEU A 170 0.09 -14.57 13.75
CA LEU A 170 1.02 -13.50 13.42
C LEU A 170 0.93 -12.31 14.40
N PHE A 171 -0.19 -12.17 15.12
CA PHE A 171 -0.45 -11.07 16.05
C PHE A 171 -0.49 -11.47 17.54
N ASN A 172 -0.27 -12.74 17.86
CA ASN A 172 0.00 -13.24 19.22
C ASN A 172 1.50 -13.23 19.53
#